data_AF-A0A7W0T4U5-F1
#
_entry.id   AF-A0A7W0T4U5-F1
#
_cell.length_a   1.000
_cell.length_b   1.000
_cell.length_c   1.000
_cell.angle_alpha   90.00
_cell.angle_beta   90.00
_cell.angle_gamma   90.00
#
_symmetry.space_group_name_H-M   'P 1'
#
loop_
_entity.id
_entity.type
_entity.pdbx_description
1 polymer ?
#
loop_
_entity_poly.entity_id
_entity_poly.type
_entity_poly.pdbx_seq_one_letter_code
_entity_poly.pdbx_strand_id
1 'polypeptide(L)'
;MFERTCLALTIAHLAACGGIGGSTDIEPTLRFADLDDTEISRLINAASGSEGFQAQGQLGAFEDPIDPDPCPAIAIAGNTVTITGGCTTLDEITIEGSAKLTNPTNWGDLEYDFGDDSIYELSQFAYVQQGTRRSYDGVFRIGSGYGELDMDLTVDSFGGVVRSDIFMDCGGSSCTVGNSGVELVGAGGARVSGKIVATQGGASGSYTLEGVDTVKVTINESCVSWKLEGTDRGSSPCR
;
A
#
# COMPACT_ATOMS: atom_id res chain seq x y z
N MET A 1 49.33 -19.51 3.76
CA MET A 1 48.50 -20.08 4.83
C MET A 1 47.57 -18.95 5.24
N PHE A 2 46.46 -18.79 4.50
CA PHE A 2 45.58 -17.62 4.60
C PHE A 2 44.39 -17.96 5.49
N GLU A 3 44.25 -17.18 6.56
CA GLU A 3 43.14 -17.19 7.50
C GLU A 3 41.83 -16.91 6.75
N ARG A 4 40.83 -17.75 6.99
CA ARG A 4 39.44 -17.50 6.57
C ARG A 4 38.67 -17.00 7.78
N THR A 5 38.53 -15.68 7.87
CA THR A 5 37.59 -15.02 8.76
C THR A 5 36.18 -15.22 8.21
N CYS A 6 35.39 -16.11 8.83
CA CYS A 6 33.96 -16.21 8.57
C CYS A 6 33.25 -15.02 9.23
N LEU A 7 32.90 -14.02 8.43
CA LEU A 7 31.95 -12.98 8.81
C LEU A 7 30.55 -13.61 8.78
N ALA A 8 30.01 -13.95 9.95
CA ALA A 8 28.63 -14.36 10.10
C ALA A 8 27.74 -13.13 9.89
N LEU A 9 27.15 -13.03 8.69
CA LEU A 9 26.13 -12.04 8.37
C LEU A 9 24.82 -12.52 9.02
N THR A 10 24.52 -12.00 10.21
CA THR A 10 23.26 -12.25 10.89
C THR A 10 22.15 -11.52 10.14
N ILE A 11 21.46 -12.23 9.24
CA ILE A 11 20.24 -11.76 8.59
C ILE A 11 19.16 -11.70 9.69
N ALA A 12 18.95 -10.52 10.26
CA ALA A 12 17.83 -10.26 11.14
C ALA A 12 16.54 -10.40 10.32
N HIS A 13 15.92 -11.57 10.40
CA HIS A 13 14.54 -11.78 9.97
C HIS A 13 13.67 -11.04 10.99
N LEU A 14 13.30 -9.80 10.68
CA LEU A 14 12.15 -9.15 11.28
C LEU A 14 10.92 -9.88 10.74
N ALA A 15 10.63 -11.03 11.37
CA ALA A 15 9.33 -11.66 11.22
C ALA A 15 8.31 -10.71 11.82
N ALA A 16 7.53 -10.05 10.97
CA ALA A 16 6.34 -9.34 11.36
C ALA A 16 5.39 -10.36 12.02
N CYS A 17 5.38 -10.41 13.34
CA CYS A 17 4.32 -11.05 14.11
C CYS A 17 3.12 -10.10 14.15
N GLY A 18 2.50 -9.87 12.99
CA GLY A 18 1.26 -9.10 12.87
C GLY A 18 0.09 -9.91 13.41
N GLY A 19 -0.42 -9.50 14.57
CA GLY A 19 -1.77 -9.87 14.98
C GLY A 19 -2.76 -9.17 14.08
N ILE A 20 -3.75 -9.92 13.57
CA ILE A 20 -4.84 -9.40 12.74
C ILE A 20 -5.65 -8.42 13.59
N GLY A 21 -5.61 -7.13 13.24
CA GLY A 21 -6.32 -6.06 13.93
C GLY A 21 -5.50 -4.76 13.96
N GLY A 22 -6.01 -3.73 13.28
CA GLY A 22 -5.38 -2.42 13.08
C GLY A 22 -4.83 -1.79 14.35
N SER A 23 -3.58 -2.08 14.68
CA SER A 23 -2.88 -1.59 15.85
C SER A 23 -1.58 -0.99 15.33
N THR A 24 -1.66 0.28 14.96
CA THR A 24 -0.46 0.97 14.47
C THR A 24 0.63 1.04 15.53
N ASP A 25 1.81 0.53 15.18
CA ASP A 25 3.07 0.70 15.92
C ASP A 25 3.77 2.03 15.57
N ILE A 26 3.12 2.87 14.76
CA ILE A 26 3.67 4.11 14.24
C ILE A 26 3.48 5.25 15.25
N GLU A 27 4.60 5.78 15.72
CA GLU A 27 4.63 6.90 16.66
C GLU A 27 4.49 8.25 15.93
N PRO A 28 3.62 9.17 16.41
CA PRO A 28 3.33 10.46 15.77
C PRO A 28 4.46 11.48 15.98
N THR A 29 5.61 11.22 15.37
CA THR A 29 6.88 11.97 15.53
C THR A 29 7.22 12.86 14.34
N LEU A 30 6.49 12.70 13.23
CA LEU A 30 6.73 13.42 11.99
C LEU A 30 6.39 14.91 12.13
N ARG A 31 7.20 15.76 11.51
CA ARG A 31 6.92 17.21 11.41
C ARG A 31 6.70 17.60 9.95
N PHE A 32 5.43 17.69 9.54
CA PHE A 32 5.02 18.07 8.20
C PHE A 32 5.53 19.44 7.76
N ALA A 33 5.75 20.37 8.69
CA ALA A 33 6.37 21.65 8.39
C ALA A 33 7.78 21.53 7.77
N ASP A 34 8.50 20.44 8.06
CA ASP A 34 9.87 20.21 7.60
C ASP A 34 9.94 19.41 6.29
N LEU A 35 8.83 18.80 5.86
CA LEU A 35 8.73 18.03 4.62
C LEU A 35 8.50 18.92 3.41
N ASP A 36 8.84 18.45 2.21
CA ASP A 36 8.38 19.05 0.96
C ASP A 36 6.98 18.59 0.55
N ASP A 37 6.39 19.22 -0.48
CA ASP A 37 5.03 18.91 -0.91
C ASP A 37 4.91 17.51 -1.55
N THR A 38 6.00 16.98 -2.13
CA THR A 38 6.04 15.63 -2.73
C THR A 38 6.00 14.57 -1.64
N GLU A 39 6.76 14.76 -0.57
CA GLU A 39 6.76 13.88 0.61
C GLU A 39 5.39 13.87 1.30
N ILE A 40 4.77 15.05 1.48
CA ILE A 40 3.41 15.16 2.01
C ILE A 40 2.43 14.42 1.10
N SER A 41 2.48 14.63 -0.22
CA SER A 41 1.62 13.92 -1.17
C SER A 41 1.79 12.40 -1.13
N ARG A 42 3.00 11.90 -0.88
CA ARG A 42 3.27 10.46 -0.73
C ARG A 42 2.59 9.92 0.53
N LEU A 43 2.74 10.60 1.67
CA LEU A 43 2.09 10.22 2.92
C LEU A 43 0.56 10.26 2.83
N ILE A 44 0.00 11.23 2.10
CA ILE A 44 -1.43 11.30 1.80
C ILE A 44 -1.90 10.08 1.00
N ASN A 45 -1.13 9.65 -0.01
CA ASN A 45 -1.46 8.46 -0.82
C ASN A 45 -1.45 7.17 0.02
N ALA A 46 -0.44 7.02 0.87
CA ALA A 46 -0.34 5.90 1.81
C ALA A 46 -1.49 5.93 2.82
N ALA A 47 -1.80 7.10 3.41
CA ALA A 47 -2.85 7.27 4.42
C ALA A 47 -4.26 6.98 3.90
N SER A 48 -4.52 7.15 2.60
CA SER A 48 -5.79 6.77 1.99
C SER A 48 -5.91 5.28 1.63
N GLY A 49 -4.88 4.46 1.93
CA GLY A 49 -4.83 3.06 1.50
C GLY A 49 -4.74 2.90 -0.02
N SER A 50 -4.36 3.94 -0.76
CA SER A 50 -4.35 3.88 -2.22
C SER A 50 -3.23 2.99 -2.77
N GLU A 51 -2.20 2.73 -1.98
CA GLU A 51 -1.08 1.89 -2.39
C GLU A 51 -1.46 0.40 -2.48
N GLY A 52 -2.30 -0.11 -1.56
CA GLY A 52 -2.81 -1.49 -1.66
C GLY A 52 -3.70 -1.71 -2.88
N PHE A 53 -4.56 -0.75 -3.22
CA PHE A 53 -5.36 -0.80 -4.45
C PHE A 53 -4.50 -0.67 -5.71
N GLN A 54 -3.42 0.12 -5.67
CA GLN A 54 -2.45 0.18 -6.78
C GLN A 54 -1.72 -1.15 -6.96
N ALA A 55 -1.27 -1.78 -5.87
CA ALA A 55 -0.65 -3.10 -5.90
C ALA A 55 -1.62 -4.15 -6.44
N GLN A 56 -2.88 -4.17 -5.96
CA GLN A 56 -3.94 -5.02 -6.46
C GLN A 56 -4.15 -4.84 -7.98
N GLY A 57 -4.29 -3.58 -8.43
CA GLY A 57 -4.52 -3.28 -9.84
C GLY A 57 -3.35 -3.72 -10.73
N GLN A 58 -2.12 -3.61 -10.23
CA GLN A 58 -0.95 -4.14 -10.93
C GLN A 58 -0.95 -5.66 -11.02
N LEU A 59 -1.26 -6.36 -9.92
CA LEU A 59 -1.36 -7.82 -9.93
C LEU A 59 -2.49 -8.32 -10.84
N GLY A 60 -3.63 -7.61 -10.88
CA GLY A 60 -4.75 -7.94 -11.76
C GLY A 60 -4.41 -7.84 -13.25
N ALA A 61 -3.40 -7.07 -13.63
CA ALA A 61 -2.93 -7.00 -15.02
C ALA A 61 -2.35 -8.34 -15.53
N PHE A 62 -2.04 -9.28 -14.64
CA PHE A 62 -1.53 -10.61 -14.97
C PHE A 62 -2.60 -11.69 -15.12
N GLU A 63 -3.87 -11.36 -14.88
CA GLU A 63 -4.98 -12.29 -15.05
C GLU A 63 -5.13 -12.73 -16.51
N ASP A 64 -5.05 -11.78 -17.44
CA ASP A 64 -5.16 -12.01 -18.89
C ASP A 64 -3.96 -11.39 -19.59
N PRO A 65 -2.81 -12.09 -19.66
CA PRO A 65 -1.61 -11.54 -20.26
C PRO A 65 -1.85 -11.27 -21.76
N ILE A 66 -1.65 -10.01 -22.14
CA ILE A 66 -1.63 -9.60 -23.55
C ILE A 66 -0.35 -10.21 -24.15
N ASP A 67 -0.53 -11.17 -25.07
CA ASP A 67 0.52 -12.03 -25.63
C ASP A 67 1.08 -13.08 -24.64
N PRO A 68 1.57 -14.24 -25.11
CA PRO A 68 2.10 -15.28 -24.24
C PRO A 68 3.48 -14.88 -23.70
N ASP A 69 3.51 -13.85 -22.87
CA ASP A 69 4.67 -13.51 -22.06
C ASP A 69 4.79 -14.54 -20.93
N PRO A 70 5.89 -15.32 -20.85
CA PRO A 70 6.11 -16.24 -19.76
C PRO A 70 6.47 -15.55 -18.43
N CYS A 71 6.60 -14.21 -18.41
CA CYS A 71 6.89 -13.40 -17.24
C CYS A 71 5.66 -12.59 -16.80
N PRO A 72 5.28 -12.62 -15.50
CA PRO A 72 5.83 -13.44 -14.41
C PRO A 72 5.38 -14.91 -14.49
N ALA A 73 6.02 -15.78 -13.72
CA ALA A 73 5.52 -17.13 -13.53
C ALA A 73 4.27 -17.10 -12.64
N ILE A 74 3.15 -17.61 -13.15
CA ILE A 74 1.87 -17.64 -12.45
C ILE A 74 1.49 -19.09 -12.18
N ALA A 75 1.17 -19.39 -10.92
CA ALA A 75 0.66 -20.68 -10.50
C ALA A 75 -0.68 -20.51 -9.79
N ILE A 76 -1.67 -21.30 -10.19
CA ILE A 76 -3.01 -21.29 -9.60
C ILE A 76 -3.23 -22.62 -8.88
N ALA A 77 -3.65 -22.55 -7.62
CA ALA A 77 -3.98 -23.72 -6.80
C ALA A 77 -5.20 -23.41 -5.91
N GLY A 78 -6.35 -24.00 -6.26
CA GLY A 78 -7.61 -23.68 -5.58
C GLY A 78 -7.98 -22.22 -5.77
N ASN A 79 -8.29 -21.50 -4.69
CA ASN A 79 -8.60 -20.07 -4.69
C ASN A 79 -7.34 -19.17 -4.56
N THR A 80 -6.15 -19.74 -4.73
CA THR A 80 -4.89 -19.02 -4.51
C THR A 80 -4.12 -18.88 -5.82
N VAL A 81 -3.66 -17.67 -6.10
CA VAL A 81 -2.74 -17.33 -7.18
C VAL A 81 -1.39 -17.00 -6.57
N THR A 82 -0.33 -17.58 -7.11
CA THR A 82 1.05 -17.20 -6.79
C THR A 82 1.71 -16.62 -8.03
N ILE A 83 2.22 -15.41 -7.89
CA ILE A 83 2.93 -14.67 -8.94
C ILE A 83 4.38 -14.57 -8.51
N THR A 84 5.29 -15.08 -9.33
CA THR A 84 6.73 -15.08 -9.05
C THR A 84 7.45 -14.29 -10.13
N GLY A 85 8.09 -13.19 -9.72
CA GLY A 85 8.98 -12.40 -10.56
C GLY A 85 10.36 -13.04 -10.71
N GLY A 86 11.37 -12.20 -10.91
CA GLY A 86 12.74 -12.61 -11.27
C GLY A 86 12.95 -12.72 -12.78
N CYS A 87 12.13 -12.01 -13.56
CA CYS A 87 12.14 -12.02 -15.02
C CYS A 87 11.82 -10.64 -15.58
N THR A 88 12.00 -10.49 -16.88
CA THR A 88 11.65 -9.29 -17.64
C THR A 88 10.65 -9.67 -18.72
N THR A 89 9.58 -8.91 -18.83
CA THR A 89 8.54 -9.06 -19.87
C THR A 89 9.09 -8.71 -21.25
N LEU A 90 8.38 -9.08 -22.30
CA LEU A 90 8.67 -8.72 -23.69
C LEU A 90 8.65 -7.21 -23.92
N ASP A 91 7.87 -6.48 -23.11
CA ASP A 91 7.80 -5.00 -23.09
C ASP A 91 8.87 -4.34 -22.21
N GLU A 92 9.94 -5.07 -21.87
CA GLU A 92 11.08 -4.60 -21.08
C GLU A 92 10.73 -4.17 -19.63
N ILE A 93 9.64 -4.69 -19.08
CA ILE A 93 9.25 -4.46 -17.68
C ILE A 93 9.90 -5.55 -16.83
N THR A 94 10.72 -5.18 -15.84
CA THR A 94 11.27 -6.16 -14.89
C THR A 94 10.32 -6.33 -13.72
N ILE A 95 9.94 -7.59 -13.45
CA ILE A 95 9.14 -7.99 -12.30
C ILE A 95 10.06 -8.64 -11.28
N GLU A 96 10.05 -8.15 -10.05
CA GLU A 96 10.85 -8.68 -8.93
C GLU A 96 9.95 -9.23 -7.81
N GLY A 97 10.53 -10.05 -6.93
CA GLY A 97 9.84 -10.57 -5.76
C GLY A 97 8.69 -11.53 -6.10
N SER A 98 7.70 -11.61 -5.21
CA SER A 98 6.54 -12.46 -5.40
C SER A 98 5.30 -11.89 -4.73
N ALA A 99 4.14 -12.32 -5.22
CA ALA A 99 2.85 -12.06 -4.59
C ALA A 99 2.06 -13.36 -4.45
N LYS A 100 1.34 -13.50 -3.34
CA LYS A 100 0.37 -14.57 -3.12
C LYS A 100 -0.98 -13.93 -2.87
N LEU A 101 -1.93 -14.25 -3.74
CA LEU A 101 -3.29 -13.75 -3.70
C LEU A 101 -4.18 -14.89 -3.25
N THR A 102 -4.88 -14.74 -2.13
CA THR A 102 -5.90 -15.69 -1.68
C THR A 102 -7.26 -15.04 -1.88
N ASN A 103 -8.15 -15.76 -2.57
CA ASN A 103 -9.50 -15.33 -2.89
C ASN A 103 -9.56 -13.91 -3.53
N PRO A 104 -8.81 -13.64 -4.62
CA PRO A 104 -8.79 -12.32 -5.24
C PRO A 104 -10.17 -11.93 -5.80
N THR A 105 -10.59 -10.68 -5.58
CA THR A 105 -11.94 -10.18 -5.91
C THR A 105 -12.26 -10.11 -7.41
N ASN A 106 -11.24 -10.12 -8.26
CA ASN A 106 -11.35 -9.98 -9.71
C ASN A 106 -10.23 -10.79 -10.38
N TRP A 107 -10.34 -12.11 -10.35
CA TRP A 107 -9.45 -13.00 -11.10
C TRP A 107 -10.32 -14.00 -11.85
N GLY A 108 -10.51 -13.80 -13.15
CA GLY A 108 -11.54 -14.44 -13.98
C GLY A 108 -11.46 -15.95 -14.08
N ASP A 109 -10.26 -16.53 -13.89
CA ASP A 109 -10.06 -17.99 -13.82
C ASP A 109 -10.45 -18.60 -12.46
N LEU A 110 -10.78 -17.78 -11.47
CA LEU A 110 -11.12 -18.19 -10.12
C LEU A 110 -12.56 -17.85 -9.77
N GLU A 111 -13.25 -18.80 -9.14
CA GLU A 111 -14.52 -18.53 -8.48
C GLU A 111 -14.25 -17.78 -7.17
N TYR A 112 -14.74 -16.55 -7.07
CA TYR A 112 -14.62 -15.72 -5.89
C TYR A 112 -15.52 -16.22 -4.76
N ASP A 113 -14.94 -16.49 -3.59
CA ASP A 113 -15.68 -16.85 -2.38
C ASP A 113 -16.11 -15.58 -1.64
N PHE A 114 -17.37 -15.20 -1.81
CA PHE A 114 -17.95 -14.02 -1.15
C PHE A 114 -17.96 -14.10 0.39
N GLY A 115 -17.82 -15.30 0.97
CA GLY A 115 -17.82 -15.52 2.41
C GLY A 115 -16.46 -15.30 3.07
N ASP A 116 -15.39 -15.29 2.27
CA ASP A 116 -14.01 -15.24 2.76
C ASP A 116 -13.34 -13.90 2.44
N ASP A 117 -12.25 -13.60 3.13
CA ASP A 117 -11.45 -12.41 2.88
C ASP A 117 -10.63 -12.57 1.60
N SER A 118 -10.36 -11.45 0.92
CA SER A 118 -9.29 -11.38 -0.07
C SER A 118 -8.00 -10.92 0.58
N ILE A 119 -6.93 -11.67 0.39
CA ILE A 119 -5.61 -11.37 0.98
C ILE A 119 -4.57 -11.31 -0.13
N TYR A 120 -3.82 -10.21 -0.14
CA TYR A 120 -2.70 -9.97 -1.05
C TYR A 120 -1.43 -9.89 -0.20
N GLU A 121 -0.67 -10.98 -0.17
CA GLU A 121 0.63 -11.06 0.50
C GLU A 121 1.72 -10.72 -0.52
N LEU A 122 2.47 -9.65 -0.28
CA LEU A 122 3.50 -9.12 -1.16
C LEU A 122 4.85 -9.33 -0.50
N SER A 123 5.80 -9.94 -1.20
CA SER A 123 7.16 -10.17 -0.72
C SER A 123 8.15 -9.53 -1.66
N GLN A 124 8.57 -8.30 -1.31
CA GLN A 124 9.42 -7.45 -2.15
C GLN A 124 8.95 -7.37 -3.62
N PHE A 125 7.64 -7.43 -3.84
CA PHE A 125 7.07 -7.43 -5.17
C PHE A 125 7.33 -6.08 -5.82
N ALA A 126 7.99 -6.06 -6.99
CA ALA A 126 8.37 -4.81 -7.63
C ALA A 126 8.10 -4.79 -9.13
N TYR A 127 7.71 -3.61 -9.61
CA TYR A 127 7.69 -3.25 -11.02
C TYR A 127 8.81 -2.26 -11.30
N VAL A 128 9.65 -2.61 -12.29
CA VAL A 128 10.68 -1.71 -12.81
C VAL A 128 10.37 -1.44 -14.28
N GLN A 129 10.05 -0.18 -14.59
CA GLN A 129 9.76 0.27 -15.95
C GLN A 129 10.47 1.61 -16.20
N GLN A 130 11.22 1.70 -17.30
CA GLN A 130 11.92 2.93 -17.71
C GLN A 130 12.81 3.53 -16.60
N GLY A 131 13.49 2.68 -15.84
CA GLY A 131 14.36 3.10 -14.73
C GLY A 131 13.63 3.55 -13.46
N THR A 132 12.29 3.53 -13.46
CA THR A 132 11.47 3.75 -12.26
C THR A 132 11.18 2.41 -11.62
N ARG A 133 11.58 2.26 -10.36
CA ARG A 133 11.26 1.10 -9.52
C ARG A 133 10.21 1.51 -8.50
N ARG A 134 9.15 0.71 -8.39
CA ARG A 134 8.21 0.74 -7.27
C ARG A 134 8.09 -0.67 -6.71
N SER A 135 8.32 -0.82 -5.40
CA SER A 135 8.13 -2.10 -4.72
C SER A 135 7.15 -2.00 -3.56
N TYR A 136 6.49 -3.11 -3.28
CA TYR A 136 5.55 -3.31 -2.20
C TYR A 136 5.99 -4.54 -1.40
N ASP A 137 5.90 -4.43 -0.08
CA ASP A 137 6.23 -5.50 0.85
C ASP A 137 5.24 -5.47 2.02
N GLY A 138 4.60 -6.59 2.33
CA GLY A 138 3.60 -6.68 3.39
C GLY A 138 2.27 -7.28 2.93
N VAL A 139 1.17 -6.90 3.58
CA VAL A 139 -0.16 -7.49 3.39
C VAL A 139 -1.20 -6.42 3.13
N PHE A 140 -2.07 -6.68 2.14
CA PHE A 140 -3.32 -5.95 1.96
C PHE A 140 -4.48 -6.94 2.03
N ARG A 141 -5.45 -6.68 2.90
CA ARG A 141 -6.62 -7.52 3.15
C ARG A 141 -7.89 -6.73 2.94
N ILE A 142 -8.81 -7.33 2.19
CA ILE A 142 -10.18 -6.88 2.02
C ILE A 142 -11.05 -7.89 2.76
N GLY A 143 -11.66 -7.45 3.86
CA GLY A 143 -12.55 -8.29 4.65
C GLY A 143 -13.78 -8.72 3.86
N SER A 144 -14.31 -9.90 4.20
CA SER A 144 -15.53 -10.44 3.60
C SER A 144 -16.65 -9.38 3.52
N GLY A 145 -17.34 -9.35 2.39
CA GLY A 145 -18.39 -8.35 2.12
C GLY A 145 -17.91 -6.89 2.05
N TYR A 146 -16.60 -6.64 1.93
CA TYR A 146 -15.98 -5.30 1.95
C TYR A 146 -16.23 -4.54 3.26
N GLY A 147 -16.44 -5.26 4.36
CA GLY A 147 -16.69 -4.67 5.68
C GLY A 147 -15.44 -4.07 6.34
N GLU A 148 -14.26 -4.48 5.91
CA GLU A 148 -12.98 -4.08 6.49
C GLU A 148 -11.92 -3.95 5.39
N LEU A 149 -11.06 -2.95 5.51
CA LEU A 149 -9.81 -2.88 4.75
C LEU A 149 -8.67 -2.80 5.77
N ASP A 150 -7.70 -3.68 5.64
CA ASP A 150 -6.53 -3.74 6.51
C ASP A 150 -5.26 -3.81 5.65
N MET A 151 -4.28 -2.97 5.95
CA MET A 151 -3.11 -2.77 5.12
C MET A 151 -1.89 -2.54 6.00
N ASP A 152 -0.93 -3.46 5.93
CA ASP A 152 0.42 -3.29 6.47
C ASP A 152 1.37 -3.38 5.30
N LEU A 153 1.71 -2.23 4.71
CA LEU A 153 2.53 -2.15 3.50
C LEU A 153 3.71 -1.21 3.69
N THR A 154 4.88 -1.69 3.27
CA THR A 154 6.06 -0.90 2.99
C THR A 154 6.17 -0.67 1.49
N VAL A 155 6.18 0.58 1.08
CA VAL A 155 6.30 1.00 -0.32
C VAL A 155 7.57 1.81 -0.53
N ASP A 156 8.40 1.36 -1.46
CA ASP A 156 9.57 2.12 -1.92
C ASP A 156 9.28 2.65 -3.33
N SER A 157 9.27 3.98 -3.47
CA SER A 157 9.15 4.62 -4.77
C SER A 157 9.73 6.04 -4.78
N PHE A 158 10.31 6.41 -5.92
CA PHE A 158 10.83 7.77 -6.17
C PHE A 158 11.77 8.29 -5.06
N GLY A 159 12.66 7.42 -4.57
CA GLY A 159 13.70 7.79 -3.59
C GLY A 159 13.21 7.98 -2.15
N GLY A 160 11.99 7.51 -1.82
CA GLY A 160 11.49 7.49 -0.45
C GLY A 160 10.78 6.18 -0.13
N VAL A 161 10.92 5.75 1.12
CA VAL A 161 10.25 4.55 1.65
C VAL A 161 9.17 5.00 2.63
N VAL A 162 7.95 4.54 2.42
CA VAL A 162 6.81 4.78 3.31
C VAL A 162 6.33 3.45 3.87
N ARG A 163 6.12 3.39 5.18
CA ARG A 163 5.39 2.30 5.83
C ARG A 163 3.99 2.80 6.15
N SER A 164 3.00 1.95 5.94
CA SER A 164 1.60 2.25 6.17
C SER A 164 0.98 1.09 6.94
N ASP A 165 0.29 1.42 8.02
CA ASP A 165 -0.57 0.52 8.78
C ASP A 165 -1.96 1.17 8.77
N ILE A 166 -2.81 0.78 7.82
CA ILE A 166 -4.10 1.41 7.57
C ILE A 166 -5.22 0.40 7.81
N PHE A 167 -6.08 0.74 8.76
CA PHE A 167 -7.28 0.01 9.08
C PHE A 167 -8.52 0.89 8.81
N MET A 168 -9.45 0.36 8.03
CA MET A 168 -10.72 0.99 7.72
C MET A 168 -11.90 0.05 8.01
N ASP A 169 -12.85 0.53 8.81
CA ASP A 169 -14.14 -0.11 9.03
C ASP A 169 -15.17 0.46 8.03
N CYS A 170 -15.70 -0.39 7.16
CA CYS A 170 -16.51 0.00 6.01
C CYS A 170 -17.96 -0.49 6.15
N GLY A 171 -18.90 0.46 6.12
CA GLY A 171 -20.33 0.22 6.06
C GLY A 171 -20.92 0.72 4.73
N GLY A 172 -21.18 -0.18 3.79
CA GLY A 172 -21.65 0.19 2.45
C GLY A 172 -20.60 0.99 1.70
N SER A 173 -20.92 2.21 1.28
CA SER A 173 -19.95 3.09 0.59
C SER A 173 -19.10 3.94 1.53
N SER A 174 -19.24 3.79 2.85
CA SER A 174 -18.61 4.67 3.84
C SER A 174 -17.60 3.90 4.68
N CYS A 175 -16.35 4.35 4.70
CA CYS A 175 -15.27 3.79 5.50
C CYS A 175 -14.78 4.81 6.54
N THR A 176 -14.60 4.36 7.78
CA THR A 176 -13.97 5.13 8.86
C THR A 176 -12.54 4.63 9.01
N VAL A 177 -11.57 5.53 8.90
CA VAL A 177 -10.15 5.25 9.13
C VAL A 177 -9.84 5.47 10.61
N GLY A 178 -9.24 4.48 11.25
CA GLY A 178 -8.91 4.52 12.67
C GLY A 178 -7.79 3.55 13.03
N ASN A 179 -7.15 3.76 14.18
CA ASN A 179 -5.98 2.99 14.63
C ASN A 179 -4.89 2.80 13.56
N SER A 180 -4.77 3.78 12.68
CA SER A 180 -3.93 3.73 11.50
C SER A 180 -2.74 4.69 11.64
N GLY A 181 -1.68 4.45 10.90
CA GLY A 181 -0.49 5.29 10.85
C GLY A 181 0.25 5.19 9.52
N VAL A 182 1.04 6.22 9.23
CA VAL A 182 1.99 6.24 8.12
C VAL A 182 3.34 6.76 8.60
N GLU A 183 4.42 6.17 8.11
CA GLU A 183 5.79 6.53 8.44
C GLU A 183 6.57 6.82 7.17
N LEU A 184 7.15 8.01 7.07
CA LEU A 184 8.21 8.27 6.09
C LEU A 184 9.54 7.87 6.73
N VAL A 185 10.14 6.78 6.23
CA VAL A 185 11.33 6.18 6.83
C VAL A 185 12.46 7.21 6.90
N GLY A 186 12.94 7.45 8.11
CA GLY A 186 14.00 8.43 8.40
C GLY A 186 13.50 9.84 8.73
N ALA A 187 12.22 10.16 8.52
CA ALA A 187 11.61 11.44 8.87
C ALA A 187 10.65 11.35 10.07
N GLY A 188 9.94 10.24 10.22
CA GLY A 188 9.04 9.98 11.35
C GLY A 188 7.64 9.52 10.92
N GLY A 189 6.80 9.27 11.92
CA GLY A 189 5.44 8.75 11.76
C GLY A 189 4.32 9.76 12.02
N ALA A 190 3.15 9.51 11.47
CA ALA A 190 1.92 10.24 11.73
C ALA A 190 0.74 9.26 11.88
N ARG A 191 -0.14 9.53 12.83
CA ARG A 191 -1.38 8.78 13.01
C ARG A 191 -2.43 9.24 12.01
N VAL A 192 -3.19 8.30 11.47
CA VAL A 192 -4.24 8.57 10.48
C VAL A 192 -5.60 8.31 11.12
N SER A 193 -6.51 9.27 10.98
CA SER A 193 -7.91 9.07 11.37
C SER A 193 -8.85 9.91 10.51
N GLY A 194 -10.06 9.42 10.26
CA GLY A 194 -11.04 10.17 9.49
C GLY A 194 -12.11 9.32 8.85
N LYS A 195 -12.72 9.85 7.79
CA LYS A 195 -13.81 9.21 7.08
C LYS A 195 -13.70 9.44 5.57
N ILE A 196 -13.85 8.35 4.82
CA ILE A 196 -13.85 8.31 3.36
C ILE A 196 -15.16 7.68 2.90
N VAL A 197 -15.76 8.22 1.85
CA VAL A 197 -17.02 7.75 1.28
C VAL A 197 -16.81 7.55 -0.22
N ALA A 198 -16.91 6.32 -0.69
CA ALA A 198 -16.94 6.00 -2.11
C ALA A 198 -18.19 6.61 -2.78
N THR A 199 -18.00 7.23 -3.94
CA THR A 199 -19.05 7.85 -4.75
C THR A 199 -19.00 7.29 -6.16
N GLN A 200 -20.04 7.54 -6.98
CA GLN A 200 -20.03 7.08 -8.39
C GLN A 200 -18.90 7.71 -9.23
N GLY A 201 -18.34 8.85 -8.80
CA GLY A 201 -17.27 9.58 -9.50
C GLY A 201 -15.90 9.51 -8.83
N GLY A 202 -15.74 8.72 -7.76
CA GLY A 202 -14.48 8.62 -7.01
C GLY A 202 -14.72 8.44 -5.52
N ALA A 203 -14.11 9.29 -4.70
CA ALA A 203 -14.29 9.29 -3.25
C ALA A 203 -14.58 10.70 -2.74
N SER A 204 -15.19 10.82 -1.57
CA SER A 204 -15.39 12.08 -0.87
C SER A 204 -15.11 11.88 0.60
N GLY A 205 -14.65 12.91 1.31
CA GLY A 205 -14.42 12.79 2.75
C GLY A 205 -13.28 13.64 3.26
N SER A 206 -12.88 13.36 4.49
CA SER A 206 -11.76 14.04 5.13
C SER A 206 -11.10 13.15 6.16
N TYR A 207 -9.78 13.27 6.25
CA TYR A 207 -8.99 12.62 7.28
C TYR A 207 -7.84 13.51 7.71
N THR A 208 -7.22 13.18 8.83
CA THR A 208 -6.09 13.91 9.40
C THR A 208 -4.89 12.99 9.49
N LEU A 209 -3.71 13.55 9.26
CA LEU A 209 -2.43 12.96 9.63
C LEU A 209 -1.88 13.75 10.81
N GLU A 210 -1.73 13.12 11.97
CA GLU A 210 -1.29 13.73 13.22
C GLU A 210 0.14 13.27 13.55
N GLY A 211 1.10 14.16 13.40
CA GLY A 211 2.47 14.04 13.91
C GLY A 211 2.72 15.04 15.04
N VAL A 212 3.87 15.71 15.00
CA VAL A 212 4.17 16.91 15.82
C VAL A 212 3.26 18.08 15.42
N ASP A 213 2.92 18.15 14.13
CA ASP A 213 1.91 19.03 13.55
C ASP A 213 0.87 18.19 12.77
N THR A 214 -0.24 18.83 12.40
CA THR A 214 -1.40 18.15 11.82
C THR A 214 -1.66 18.61 10.40
N VAL A 215 -1.80 17.65 9.48
CA VAL A 215 -2.30 17.90 8.13
C VAL A 215 -3.74 17.42 8.03
N LYS A 216 -4.63 18.31 7.63
CA LYS A 216 -6.02 17.97 7.28
C LYS A 216 -6.12 17.74 5.78
N VAL A 217 -6.62 16.58 5.39
CA VAL A 217 -6.87 16.19 4.01
C VAL A 217 -8.37 16.21 3.73
N THR A 218 -8.74 16.71 2.56
CA THR A 218 -10.11 16.70 2.04
C THR A 218 -10.12 16.09 0.65
N ILE A 219 -10.96 15.08 0.46
CA ILE A 219 -11.19 14.42 -0.83
C ILE A 219 -12.55 14.89 -1.35
N ASN A 220 -12.58 15.31 -2.61
CA ASN A 220 -13.80 15.59 -3.35
C ASN A 220 -13.69 14.99 -4.76
N GLU A 221 -14.38 13.87 -4.97
CA GLU A 221 -14.35 13.02 -6.15
C GLU A 221 -12.92 12.55 -6.50
N SER A 222 -12.33 13.10 -7.56
CA SER A 222 -10.97 12.81 -8.01
C SER A 222 -9.93 13.79 -7.46
N CYS A 223 -10.38 14.83 -6.76
CA CYS A 223 -9.51 15.89 -6.28
C CYS A 223 -9.18 15.73 -4.78
N VAL A 224 -7.90 15.84 -4.47
CA VAL A 224 -7.37 15.77 -3.11
C VAL A 224 -6.71 17.10 -2.76
N SER A 225 -7.18 17.72 -1.68
CA SER A 225 -6.59 18.95 -1.13
C SER A 225 -6.13 18.72 0.30
N TRP A 226 -5.10 19.46 0.73
CA TRP A 226 -4.57 19.34 2.08
C TRP A 226 -4.15 20.69 2.66
N LYS A 227 -4.17 20.80 3.98
CA LYS A 227 -3.82 22.00 4.73
C LYS A 227 -3.03 21.64 5.98
N LEU A 228 -1.88 22.27 6.17
CA LEU A 228 -1.14 22.21 7.42
C LEU A 228 -1.81 23.15 8.43
N GLU A 229 -2.36 22.58 9.51
CA GLU A 229 -3.13 23.33 10.50
C GLU A 229 -2.29 24.45 11.14
N GLY A 230 -2.92 25.60 11.36
CA GLY A 230 -2.25 26.78 11.94
C GLY A 230 -1.32 27.54 10.98
N THR A 231 -1.26 27.18 9.69
CA THR A 231 -0.40 27.84 8.70
C THR A 231 -1.14 28.24 7.43
N ASP A 232 -0.47 28.98 6.53
CA ASP A 232 -0.97 29.21 5.17
C ASP A 232 -0.61 28.09 4.18
N ARG A 233 0.29 27.17 4.57
CA ARG A 233 0.77 26.08 3.71
C ARG A 233 -0.33 25.04 3.45
N GLY A 234 -0.51 24.67 2.18
CA GLY A 234 -1.48 23.68 1.73
C GLY A 234 -1.56 23.62 0.21
N SER A 235 -2.24 22.60 -0.30
CA SER A 235 -2.60 22.56 -1.72
C SER A 235 -3.89 23.33 -1.99
N SER A 236 -4.08 23.75 -3.25
CA SER A 236 -5.27 24.50 -3.62
C SER A 236 -6.54 23.67 -3.40
N PRO A 237 -7.63 24.27 -2.88
CA PRO A 237 -8.90 23.58 -2.80
C PRO A 237 -9.41 23.25 -4.21
N CYS A 238 -10.06 22.09 -4.32
CA CYS A 238 -10.75 21.63 -5.51
C CYS A 238 -11.76 22.71 -5.95
N ARG A 239 -11.66 23.16 -7.21
CA ARG A 239 -12.58 24.14 -7.80
C ARG A 239 -13.72 23.46 -8.52
#